data_AF-F3ZGN2-F1
#
_entry.id   AF-F3ZGN2-F1
#
_cell.length_a   1.000
_cell.length_b   1.000
_cell.length_c   1.000
_cell.angle_alpha   90.00
_cell.angle_beta   90.00
_cell.angle_gamma   90.00
#
_symmetry.space_group_name_H-M   'P 1'
#
loop_
_entity.id
_entity.type
_entity.pdbx_description
1 polymer ?
#
loop_
_entity_poly.entity_id
_entity_poly.type
_entity_poly.pdbx_seq_one_letter_code
_entity_poly.pdbx_strand_id
1 'polypeptide(L)'
;MLRSDFGVPLRVLRQVQIYVHHRVGDGMTASPSQGRAEVPFRGCHDLVMDAAIEKILKREFDAEEGSFLLRLRGDLEWDRSAFTRLERAMRVACEQSQGNEKLDRWLAEGFYEIATWVPTWTSHPNFPRPTPETYYEDCMERISDLTSWFFRGWHDYSEGHLWPDL
;
A
#
# COMPACT_ATOMS: atom_id res chain seq x y z
N MET A 1 -29.27 -32.51 7.85
CA MET A 1 -29.77 -31.84 6.62
C MET A 1 -30.07 -30.39 6.97
N LEU A 2 -29.08 -29.51 6.86
CA LEU A 2 -29.26 -28.06 6.78
C LEU A 2 -28.14 -27.56 5.87
N ARG A 3 -28.50 -27.23 4.63
CA ARG A 3 -27.65 -26.53 3.67
C ARG A 3 -27.64 -25.07 4.09
N SER A 4 -26.45 -24.51 4.33
CA SER A 4 -26.25 -23.07 4.39
C SER A 4 -25.62 -22.65 3.08
N ASP A 5 -26.46 -22.04 2.25
CA ASP A 5 -26.10 -21.39 1.00
C ASP A 5 -25.14 -20.22 1.26
N PHE A 6 -23.84 -20.44 1.10
CA PHE A 6 -22.89 -19.36 0.79
C PHE A 6 -22.72 -19.27 -0.72
N GLY A 7 -23.80 -18.84 -1.38
CA GLY A 7 -23.78 -18.39 -2.76
C GLY A 7 -23.48 -16.91 -2.80
N VAL A 8 -22.20 -16.52 -2.72
CA VAL A 8 -21.76 -15.20 -3.18
C VAL A 8 -21.04 -15.42 -4.51
N PRO A 9 -21.48 -14.81 -5.63
CA PRO A 9 -20.90 -15.08 -6.93
C PRO A 9 -19.45 -14.59 -7.01
N LEU A 10 -18.54 -15.53 -7.27
CA LEU A 10 -17.19 -15.34 -7.77
C LEU A 10 -17.21 -14.59 -9.11
N ARG A 11 -17.35 -13.27 -9.10
CA ARG A 11 -17.08 -12.40 -10.26
C ARG A 11 -16.73 -10.98 -9.83
N VAL A 12 -15.45 -10.74 -9.54
CA VAL A 12 -14.72 -9.56 -10.05
C VAL A 12 -13.26 -9.98 -10.24
N LEU A 13 -13.00 -10.81 -11.26
CA LEU A 13 -11.68 -10.86 -11.88
C LEU A 13 -11.48 -9.47 -12.50
N ARG A 14 -10.61 -8.62 -11.93
CA ARG A 14 -10.25 -7.33 -12.56
C ARG A 14 -9.59 -7.64 -13.91
N GLN A 15 -10.35 -7.39 -14.97
CA GLN A 15 -9.82 -7.23 -16.32
C GLN A 15 -8.79 -6.10 -16.31
N VAL A 16 -7.55 -6.45 -16.63
CA VAL A 16 -6.51 -5.48 -17.01
C VAL A 16 -6.91 -4.90 -18.36
N GLN A 17 -7.52 -3.72 -18.35
CA GLN A 17 -7.73 -2.93 -19.57
C GLN A 17 -6.54 -1.98 -19.74
N ILE A 18 -5.55 -2.40 -20.52
CA ILE A 18 -4.47 -1.54 -21.01
C ILE A 18 -5.11 -0.56 -21.99
N TYR A 19 -5.25 0.71 -21.59
CA TYR A 19 -5.63 1.78 -22.52
C TYR A 19 -4.37 2.46 -23.04
N VAL A 20 -4.02 2.15 -24.29
CA VAL A 20 -2.95 2.82 -25.05
C VAL A 20 -3.49 4.16 -25.53
N HIS A 21 -2.94 5.26 -25.02
CA HIS A 21 -3.26 6.60 -25.55
C HIS A 21 -2.59 6.80 -26.92
N HIS A 22 -3.42 6.92 -27.95
CA HIS A 22 -3.03 7.38 -29.28
C HIS A 22 -2.64 8.88 -29.24
N ARG A 23 -1.46 9.17 -29.78
CA ARG A 23 -0.90 10.50 -29.99
C ARG A 23 -1.54 11.12 -31.24
N VAL A 24 -2.18 12.28 -31.10
CA VAL A 24 -2.50 13.18 -32.21
C VAL A 24 -2.01 14.56 -31.80
N GLY A 25 -1.05 15.08 -32.55
CA GLY A 25 -0.61 16.46 -32.42
C GLY A 25 -1.52 17.39 -33.19
N ASP A 26 -1.55 18.66 -32.79
CA ASP A 26 -1.44 19.77 -33.73
C ASP A 26 -1.04 21.04 -32.96
N GLY A 27 -0.19 21.83 -33.61
CA GLY A 27 0.50 22.97 -33.03
C GLY A 27 -0.38 24.21 -32.88
N MET A 28 0.06 25.10 -32.00
CA MET A 28 -0.31 26.51 -32.05
C MET A 28 0.86 27.35 -31.56
N THR A 29 1.25 28.30 -32.39
CA THR A 29 2.33 29.28 -32.21
C THR A 29 1.88 30.41 -31.28
N ALA A 30 2.75 30.86 -30.38
CA ALA A 30 2.68 32.19 -29.77
C ALA A 30 4.09 32.69 -29.37
N SER A 31 4.45 33.85 -29.91
CA SER A 31 5.70 34.60 -29.68
C SER A 31 5.72 35.32 -28.32
N PRO A 32 6.89 35.81 -27.85
CA PRO A 32 7.18 36.02 -26.44
C PRO A 32 6.89 37.45 -25.95
N SER A 33 6.50 37.58 -24.68
CA SER A 33 6.51 38.85 -23.95
C SER A 33 7.48 38.76 -22.76
N GLN A 34 8.35 39.77 -22.69
CA GLN A 34 9.46 39.90 -21.75
C GLN A 34 8.99 40.18 -20.30
N GLY A 35 9.77 39.65 -19.35
CA GLY A 35 10.15 40.41 -18.15
C GLY A 35 9.32 40.18 -16.88
N ARG A 36 9.60 39.08 -16.17
CA ARG A 36 9.47 39.05 -14.71
C ARG A 36 10.64 38.26 -14.12
N ALA A 37 11.29 38.85 -13.13
CA ALA A 37 12.39 38.25 -12.40
C ALA A 37 11.97 36.89 -11.82
N GLU A 38 12.63 35.83 -12.28
CA GLU A 38 12.46 34.49 -11.74
C GLU A 38 13.12 34.46 -10.35
N VAL A 39 12.27 34.48 -9.33
CA VAL A 39 12.63 33.98 -8.00
C VAL A 39 12.96 32.50 -8.20
N PRO A 40 14.12 31.98 -7.77
CA PRO A 40 14.41 30.57 -7.94
C PRO A 40 13.36 29.78 -7.18
N PHE A 41 12.47 29.12 -7.92
CA PHE A 41 11.62 28.07 -7.40
C PHE A 41 12.57 27.03 -6.83
N ARG A 42 12.71 27.02 -5.50
CA ARG A 42 13.31 25.92 -4.76
C ARG A 42 12.54 24.69 -5.23
N GLY A 43 13.18 23.84 -6.03
CA GLY A 43 12.52 22.71 -6.67
C GLY A 43 11.68 21.96 -5.63
N CYS A 44 10.41 21.71 -5.96
CA CYS A 44 9.73 20.54 -5.44
C CYS A 44 10.64 19.37 -5.81
N HIS A 45 11.43 18.91 -4.85
CA HIS A 45 12.05 17.62 -4.98
C HIS A 45 10.86 16.67 -4.94
N ASP A 46 10.36 16.28 -6.11
CA ASP A 46 9.51 15.12 -6.24
C ASP A 46 10.30 14.00 -5.57
N LEU A 47 10.01 13.73 -4.29
CA LEU A 47 10.65 12.68 -3.53
C LEU A 47 10.09 11.40 -4.12
N VAL A 48 10.74 10.93 -5.18
CA VAL A 48 10.48 9.63 -5.77
C VAL A 48 10.78 8.61 -4.67
N MET A 49 9.78 7.78 -4.35
CA MET A 49 9.92 6.67 -3.43
C MET A 49 11.18 5.87 -3.79
N ASP A 50 11.91 5.39 -2.80
CA ASP A 50 13.06 4.52 -3.06
C ASP A 50 12.61 3.35 -3.96
N ALA A 51 13.27 3.19 -5.11
CA ALA A 51 12.86 2.25 -6.14
C ALA A 51 12.83 0.78 -5.64
N ALA A 52 13.65 0.44 -4.63
CA ALA A 52 13.61 -0.88 -4.00
C ALA A 52 12.35 -1.05 -3.14
N ILE A 53 11.95 -0.01 -2.39
CA ILE A 53 10.73 -0.01 -1.58
C ILE A 53 9.50 -0.04 -2.48
N GLU A 54 9.47 0.79 -3.52
CA GLU A 54 8.41 0.80 -4.52
C GLU A 54 8.23 -0.60 -5.12
N LYS A 55 9.34 -1.26 -5.51
CA LYS A 55 9.31 -2.62 -6.04
C LYS A 55 8.76 -3.63 -5.03
N ILE A 56 9.15 -3.56 -3.76
CA ILE A 56 8.63 -4.48 -2.74
C ILE A 56 7.12 -4.29 -2.58
N LEU A 57 6.66 -3.05 -2.40
CA LEU A 57 5.25 -2.75 -2.18
C LEU A 57 4.38 -3.13 -3.37
N LYS A 58 4.82 -2.85 -4.61
CA LYS A 58 4.11 -3.30 -5.81
C LYS A 58 3.92 -4.81 -5.82
N ARG A 59 5.00 -5.58 -5.60
CA ARG A 59 4.93 -7.04 -5.56
C ARG A 59 4.01 -7.56 -4.47
N GLU A 60 4.04 -6.95 -3.29
CA GLU A 60 3.17 -7.32 -2.18
C GLU A 60 1.69 -7.02 -2.48
N PHE A 61 1.38 -5.82 -2.99
CA PHE A 61 0.02 -5.38 -3.29
C PHE A 61 -0.61 -6.10 -4.49
N ASP A 62 0.20 -6.40 -5.51
CA ASP A 62 -0.23 -7.17 -6.68
C ASP A 62 -0.32 -8.68 -6.39
N ALA A 63 -0.04 -9.11 -5.14
CA ALA A 63 -0.03 -10.49 -4.71
C ALA A 63 0.84 -11.39 -5.61
N GLU A 64 2.04 -10.91 -5.95
CA GLU A 64 2.99 -11.67 -6.77
C GLU A 64 3.58 -12.87 -6.02
N GLU A 65 4.29 -13.74 -6.74
CA GLU A 65 5.00 -14.89 -6.18
C GLU A 65 5.93 -14.47 -5.03
N GLY A 66 5.80 -15.17 -3.89
CA GLY A 66 6.52 -14.89 -2.66
C GLY A 66 6.01 -13.71 -1.82
N SER A 67 4.89 -13.07 -2.20
CA SER A 67 4.24 -12.04 -1.39
C SER A 67 3.45 -12.64 -0.22
N PHE A 68 3.25 -11.82 0.82
CA PHE A 68 2.39 -12.14 1.94
C PHE A 68 0.94 -12.34 1.49
N LEU A 69 0.40 -11.43 0.66
CA LEU A 69 -0.99 -11.49 0.22
C LEU A 69 -1.31 -12.74 -0.60
N LEU A 70 -0.36 -13.21 -1.43
CA LEU A 70 -0.58 -14.42 -2.23
C LEU A 70 -0.74 -15.65 -1.32
N ARG A 71 0.17 -15.86 -0.37
CA ARG A 71 0.09 -16.98 0.59
C ARG A 71 -1.14 -16.89 1.48
N LEU A 72 -1.47 -15.67 1.92
CA LEU A 72 -2.62 -15.44 2.77
C LEU A 72 -3.95 -15.77 2.06
N ARG A 73 -4.06 -15.43 0.77
CA ARG A 73 -5.25 -15.67 -0.07
C ARG A 73 -5.35 -17.09 -0.60
N GLY A 74 -4.25 -17.61 -1.13
CA GLY A 74 -4.20 -18.88 -1.84
C GLY A 74 -4.09 -20.08 -0.91
N ASP A 75 -3.24 -19.97 0.11
CA ASP A 75 -2.81 -21.11 0.92
C ASP A 75 -3.36 -21.06 2.36
N LEU A 76 -4.06 -19.97 2.72
CA LEU A 76 -4.47 -19.66 4.09
C LEU A 76 -3.29 -19.68 5.07
N GLU A 77 -2.09 -19.33 4.59
CA GLU A 77 -0.87 -19.35 5.38
C GLU A 77 -0.49 -17.93 5.84
N TRP A 78 -0.24 -17.77 7.13
CA TRP A 78 0.41 -16.58 7.66
C TRP A 78 1.94 -16.73 7.60
N ASP A 79 2.56 -16.29 6.51
CA ASP A 79 4.03 -16.24 6.40
C ASP A 79 4.56 -15.01 7.15
N ARG A 80 5.13 -15.26 8.34
CA ARG A 80 5.75 -14.23 9.20
C ARG A 80 6.84 -13.44 8.47
N SER A 81 7.70 -14.12 7.71
CA SER A 81 8.81 -13.47 7.03
C SER A 81 8.32 -12.55 5.90
N ALA A 82 7.26 -12.97 5.20
CA ALA A 82 6.61 -12.13 4.19
C ALA A 82 5.91 -10.93 4.84
N PHE A 83 5.19 -11.14 5.94
CA PHE A 83 4.57 -10.05 6.69
C PHE A 83 5.59 -9.01 7.16
N THR A 84 6.71 -9.43 7.76
CA THR A 84 7.77 -8.52 8.22
C THR A 84 8.36 -7.71 7.05
N ARG A 85 8.51 -8.28 5.85
CA ARG A 85 8.97 -7.52 4.68
C ARG A 85 7.97 -6.47 4.25
N LEU A 86 6.68 -6.84 4.16
CA LEU A 86 5.60 -5.93 3.84
C LEU A 86 5.52 -4.78 4.85
N GLU A 87 5.49 -5.10 6.15
CA GLU A 87 5.43 -4.12 7.24
C GLU A 87 6.57 -3.10 7.16
N ARG A 88 7.81 -3.60 7.00
CA ARG A 88 8.99 -2.72 6.92
C ARG A 88 8.93 -1.82 5.69
N ALA A 89 8.48 -2.35 4.55
CA ALA A 89 8.33 -1.55 3.34
C ALA A 89 7.22 -0.49 3.48
N MET A 90 6.09 -0.84 4.11
CA MET A 90 5.02 0.11 4.42
C MET A 90 5.51 1.22 5.35
N ARG A 91 6.28 0.88 6.38
CA ARG A 91 6.87 1.87 7.30
C ARG A 91 7.78 2.86 6.58
N VAL A 92 8.69 2.37 5.74
CA VAL A 92 9.57 3.26 4.95
C VAL A 92 8.75 4.13 4.00
N ALA A 93 7.67 3.61 3.42
CA ALA A 93 6.78 4.41 2.59
C ALA A 93 6.06 5.51 3.38
N CYS A 94 5.66 5.25 4.63
CA CYS A 94 5.10 6.28 5.52
C CYS A 94 6.13 7.38 5.82
N GLU A 95 7.38 7.01 6.14
CA GLU A 95 8.47 7.96 6.38
C GLU A 95 8.73 8.86 5.16
N GLN A 96 8.79 8.26 3.96
CA GLN A 96 9.03 9.00 2.72
C GLN A 96 7.84 9.86 2.26
N SER A 97 6.63 9.50 2.68
CA SER A 97 5.39 10.23 2.33
C SER A 97 4.95 11.21 3.42
N GLN A 98 5.67 11.29 4.55
CA GLN A 98 5.30 12.14 5.67
C GLN A 98 5.24 13.61 5.25
N GLY A 99 4.13 14.27 5.58
CA GLY A 99 3.86 15.66 5.21
C GLY A 99 3.57 15.89 3.72
N ASN A 100 3.51 14.85 2.88
CA ASN A 100 3.14 14.99 1.48
C ASN A 100 1.62 15.16 1.33
N GLU A 101 1.18 16.23 0.65
CA GLU A 101 -0.23 16.52 0.41
C GLU A 101 -0.86 15.64 -0.68
N LYS A 102 -0.04 14.98 -1.52
CA LYS A 102 -0.49 14.15 -2.63
C LYS A 102 0.04 12.73 -2.47
N LEU A 103 -0.88 11.79 -2.41
CA LEU A 103 -0.56 10.36 -2.36
C LEU A 103 -0.75 9.76 -3.75
N ASP A 104 0.21 8.93 -4.15
CA ASP A 104 0.08 8.10 -5.34
C ASP A 104 -1.10 7.15 -5.17
N ARG A 105 -1.97 7.09 -6.18
CA ARG A 105 -3.21 6.30 -6.11
C ARG A 105 -2.92 4.82 -5.85
N TRP A 106 -1.95 4.24 -6.54
CA TRP A 106 -1.61 2.82 -6.40
C TRP A 106 -1.15 2.49 -4.98
N LEU A 107 -0.43 3.41 -4.34
CA LEU A 107 0.07 3.27 -2.98
C LEU A 107 -1.09 3.39 -1.98
N ALA A 108 -1.93 4.41 -2.14
CA ALA A 108 -3.13 4.61 -1.34
C ALA A 108 -4.10 3.40 -1.41
N GLU A 109 -4.34 2.87 -2.61
CA GLU A 109 -5.15 1.65 -2.79
C GLU A 109 -4.52 0.46 -2.06
N GLY A 110 -3.20 0.25 -2.19
CA GLY A 110 -2.49 -0.83 -1.50
C GLY A 110 -2.60 -0.77 0.02
N PHE A 111 -2.34 0.39 0.63
CA PHE A 111 -2.50 0.58 2.08
C PHE A 111 -3.93 0.36 2.56
N TYR A 112 -4.91 0.84 1.79
CA TYR A 112 -6.33 0.62 2.08
C TYR A 112 -6.71 -0.86 2.00
N GLU A 113 -6.27 -1.57 0.96
CA GLU A 113 -6.53 -3.01 0.79
C GLU A 113 -5.91 -3.83 1.92
N ILE A 114 -4.66 -3.54 2.33
CA ILE A 114 -4.04 -4.23 3.47
C ILE A 114 -4.87 -4.01 4.75
N ALA A 115 -5.24 -2.76 5.05
CA ALA A 115 -5.96 -2.42 6.28
C ALA A 115 -7.41 -2.94 6.34
N THR A 116 -8.03 -3.19 5.20
CA THR A 116 -9.44 -3.63 5.15
C THR A 116 -9.56 -5.12 4.89
N TRP A 117 -8.79 -5.65 3.95
CA TRP A 117 -8.92 -7.02 3.51
C TRP A 117 -8.26 -8.00 4.46
N VAL A 118 -7.03 -7.72 4.95
CA VAL A 118 -6.31 -8.66 5.83
C VAL A 118 -7.11 -8.96 7.10
N PRO A 119 -7.55 -7.96 7.90
CA PRO A 119 -8.30 -8.24 9.13
C PRO A 119 -9.62 -8.96 8.85
N THR A 120 -10.32 -8.57 7.77
CA THR A 120 -11.58 -9.19 7.38
C THR A 120 -11.37 -10.67 7.04
N TRP A 121 -10.37 -10.98 6.22
CA TRP A 121 -10.07 -12.32 5.76
C TRP A 121 -9.64 -13.25 6.89
N THR A 122 -8.81 -12.77 7.83
CA THR A 122 -8.26 -13.59 8.91
C THR A 122 -9.13 -13.64 10.16
N SER A 123 -10.22 -12.88 10.20
CA SER A 123 -11.13 -12.82 11.36
C SER A 123 -11.95 -14.10 11.57
N HIS A 124 -12.17 -14.92 10.55
CA HIS A 124 -13.06 -16.07 10.68
C HIS A 124 -12.47 -17.16 11.61
N PRO A 125 -13.28 -17.87 12.41
CA PRO A 125 -12.77 -18.84 13.40
C PRO A 125 -11.92 -19.98 12.84
N ASN A 126 -12.12 -20.34 11.57
CA ASN A 126 -11.38 -21.43 10.91
C ASN A 126 -10.04 -20.99 10.29
N PHE A 127 -9.65 -19.72 10.42
CA PHE A 127 -8.38 -19.26 9.85
C PHE A 127 -7.24 -19.73 10.76
N PRO A 128 -6.18 -20.37 10.23
CA PRO A 128 -5.06 -20.83 11.05
C PRO A 128 -4.18 -19.65 11.46
N ARG A 129 -4.64 -18.89 12.46
CA ARG A 129 -3.91 -17.71 12.97
C ARG A 129 -2.54 -18.12 13.51
N PRO A 130 -1.52 -17.27 13.32
CA PRO A 130 -0.20 -17.53 13.87
C PRO A 130 -0.25 -17.55 15.40
N THR A 131 0.59 -18.39 16.03
CA THR A 131 0.76 -18.43 17.48
C THR A 131 2.04 -17.70 17.89
N PRO A 132 2.07 -16.97 19.02
CA PRO A 132 0.95 -16.72 19.95
C PRO A 132 -0.11 -15.76 19.36
N GLU A 133 -1.32 -15.77 19.94
CA GLU A 133 -2.41 -14.89 19.50
C GLU A 133 -2.04 -13.39 19.58
N THR A 134 -1.26 -13.01 20.59
CA THR A 134 -0.75 -11.65 20.74
C THR A 134 0.04 -11.18 19.51
N TYR A 135 0.80 -12.06 18.85
CA TYR A 135 1.50 -11.68 17.63
C TYR A 135 0.54 -11.30 16.50
N TYR A 136 -0.57 -12.03 16.35
CA TYR A 136 -1.58 -11.69 15.37
C TYR A 136 -2.22 -10.34 15.68
N GLU A 137 -2.55 -10.09 16.95
CA GLU A 137 -3.10 -8.82 17.42
C GLU A 137 -2.14 -7.66 17.16
N ASP A 138 -0.86 -7.81 17.52
CA ASP A 138 0.19 -6.81 17.28
C ASP A 138 0.36 -6.52 15.78
N CYS A 139 0.20 -7.53 14.91
CA CYS A 139 0.23 -7.35 13.46
C CYS A 139 -0.98 -6.54 12.95
N MET A 140 -2.18 -6.78 13.50
CA MET A 140 -3.38 -6.01 13.14
C MET A 140 -3.24 -4.55 13.58
N GLU A 141 -2.76 -4.31 14.79
CA GLU A 141 -2.49 -2.97 15.30
C GLU A 141 -1.46 -2.25 14.41
N ARG A 142 -0.35 -2.93 14.08
CA ARG A 142 0.68 -2.40 13.19
C ARG A 142 0.14 -1.99 11.82
N ILE A 143 -0.70 -2.83 11.20
CA ILE A 143 -1.35 -2.49 9.93
C ILE A 143 -2.19 -1.21 10.09
N SER A 144 -3.01 -1.13 11.14
CA SER A 144 -3.87 0.03 11.38
C SER A 144 -3.06 1.31 11.57
N ASP A 145 -1.99 1.22 12.35
CA ASP A 145 -1.12 2.34 12.67
C ASP A 145 -0.41 2.88 11.44
N LEU A 146 0.21 1.99 10.65
CA LEU A 146 0.91 2.37 9.42
C LEU A 146 -0.03 2.98 8.40
N THR A 147 -1.22 2.40 8.21
CA THR A 147 -2.21 2.95 7.29
C THR A 147 -2.77 4.30 7.76
N SER A 148 -3.03 4.44 9.07
CA SER A 148 -3.44 5.73 9.65
C SER A 148 -2.36 6.80 9.43
N TRP A 149 -1.09 6.48 9.70
CA TRP A 149 0.04 7.38 9.46
C TRP A 149 0.12 7.77 7.97
N PHE A 150 0.09 6.79 7.06
CA PHE A 150 0.21 7.05 5.63
C PHE A 150 -0.84 8.06 5.14
N PHE A 151 -2.11 7.88 5.53
CA PHE A 151 -3.19 8.77 5.09
C PHE A 151 -3.23 10.12 5.81
N ARG A 152 -2.84 10.18 7.07
CA ARG A 152 -2.80 11.44 7.83
C ARG A 152 -1.58 12.28 7.47
N GLY A 153 -0.51 11.65 7.01
CA GLY A 153 0.78 12.28 6.76
C GLY A 153 1.57 12.61 8.03
N TRP A 154 1.15 12.11 9.20
CA TRP A 154 1.83 12.25 10.49
C TRP A 154 1.44 11.11 11.44
N HIS A 155 2.25 10.90 12.48
CA HIS A 155 2.03 9.90 13.53
C HIS A 155 2.31 10.49 14.91
N ASP A 156 1.82 9.83 15.96
CA ASP A 156 2.00 10.26 17.36
C ASP A 156 3.26 9.67 18.03
N TYR A 157 4.01 8.80 17.34
CA TYR A 157 5.27 8.28 17.89
C TYR A 157 6.30 9.39 18.11
N SER A 158 6.98 9.32 19.26
CA SER A 158 8.08 10.21 19.60
C SER A 158 9.28 10.01 18.68
N GLU A 159 10.11 11.05 18.51
CA GLU A 159 11.41 10.91 17.86
C GLU A 159 12.22 9.78 18.51
N GLY A 160 12.82 8.91 17.68
CA GLY A 160 13.56 7.74 18.15
C GLY A 160 12.70 6.57 18.64
N HIS A 161 11.39 6.55 18.34
CA HIS A 161 10.54 5.40 18.61
C HIS A 161 11.12 4.12 17.98
N LEU A 162 11.30 3.09 18.80
CA LEU A 162 11.74 1.78 18.37
C LEU A 162 10.52 0.92 18.12
N TRP A 163 10.30 0.59 16.85
CA TRP A 163 9.29 -0.38 16.46
C TRP A 163 9.72 -1.77 16.91
N PRO A 164 8.96 -2.45 17.80
CA PRO A 164 9.29 -3.81 18.18
C PRO A 164 9.19 -4.71 16.94
N ASP A 165 10.13 -5.65 16.83
CA ASP A 165 10.04 -6.73 15.86
C ASP A 165 8.80 -7.59 16.21
N LEU A 166 8.10 -8.01 15.16
CA LEU A 166 6.92 -8.86 15.21
C LEU A 166 7.32 -10.30 14.85
#